data_AF-A0A7V6HEK7-F1
#
_entry.id   AF-A0A7V6HEK7-F1
#
_cell.length_a   1.000
_cell.length_b   1.000
_cell.length_c   1.000
_cell.angle_alpha   90.00
_cell.angle_beta   90.00
_cell.angle_gamma   90.00
#
_symmetry.space_group_name_H-M   'P 1'
#
loop_
_entity.id
_entity.type
_entity.pdbx_description
1 polymer ?
#
loop_
_entity_poly.entity_id
_entity_poly.type
_entity_poly.pdbx_seq_one_letter_code
_entity_poly.pdbx_strand_id
1 'polypeptide(L)'
;MIKVYDGYGREMFITKQQWRDGILLDNLKKHRDDPDQLYGMLVGALQDGFAADIVAFAEHLHRTDPVPYRGTTLLAIVYMENNRLDEAEKTLTDFLSKHGDNGVVLTNLAKIYSRRGDDSRAESTLWRGLELDPNQDNGLDWYAAICRDRGGEAEALDAYRRVAKLPQSWRAQLWLARDALQRKEISAAMALYDEALAKVKTPVPADMLMQMSGDLGNNGYLQEAIQLVEPCFDPAIHGVLVGNNLIKTNYDLGRIDRARHLLHQLYAEKRPDWQETLRYWDTELAKAEVAQRAPQKQELPSVAMMSVEGPLWLRCGSPFAALLPSKKDTARSIAILGSTVLQADPSGEPRTQMSDNSGRISRAIPLLLAERIHLQTDATGIALIPWAQNFGFAVFGRPYDDGDICDLAKQNDRPPDFLVGLTVDATQPTWNFSIRLVRAADGIRIVEMQVASDPQDLSLAGERVAEITQLMLVKHVGVRTIRPPKWYRTPTGPDFFNYLLRLEQQLAVTCMNLDFLEGGGLIGEHEILDGIIHLCVSQPDNELVRMVLVQTLRQMKKVHPALLAEYREKLELLQREHPLKGDIGKMIAANISGTMSDDAPVVEVKE
;
A
#
# COMPACT_ATOMS: atom_id res chain seq x y z
N MET A 1 -16.27 -11.71 11.97
CA MET A 1 -15.54 -12.09 10.74
C MET A 1 -14.05 -11.94 11.02
N ILE A 2 -13.20 -12.77 10.43
CA ILE A 2 -11.74 -12.70 10.50
C ILE A 2 -11.25 -12.17 9.15
N LYS A 3 -10.36 -11.18 9.20
CA LYS A 3 -9.69 -10.57 8.05
C LYS A 3 -8.58 -11.50 7.58
N VAL A 4 -8.59 -11.85 6.29
CA VAL A 4 -7.60 -12.71 5.64
C VAL A 4 -7.20 -12.11 4.30
N TYR A 5 -6.08 -12.55 3.74
CA TYR A 5 -5.60 -12.08 2.43
C TYR A 5 -5.46 -13.25 1.47
N ASP A 6 -5.85 -13.07 0.21
CA ASP A 6 -5.58 -14.04 -0.85
C ASP A 6 -4.14 -13.94 -1.38
N GLY A 7 -3.76 -14.83 -2.31
CA GLY A 7 -2.43 -14.84 -2.91
C GLY A 7 -2.07 -13.59 -3.74
N TYR A 8 -3.03 -12.70 -3.99
CA TYR A 8 -2.82 -11.41 -4.66
C TYR A 8 -2.76 -10.24 -3.66
N GLY A 9 -2.90 -10.51 -2.37
CA GLY A 9 -2.96 -9.52 -1.30
C GLY A 9 -4.32 -8.83 -1.18
N ARG A 10 -5.39 -9.38 -1.78
CA ARG A 10 -6.74 -8.82 -1.62
C ARG A 10 -7.31 -9.22 -0.28
N GLU A 11 -7.87 -8.25 0.42
CA GLU A 11 -8.56 -8.45 1.69
C GLU A 11 -9.85 -9.23 1.48
N MET A 12 -10.06 -10.24 2.32
CA MET A 12 -11.27 -11.05 2.39
C MET A 12 -11.69 -11.21 3.85
N PHE A 13 -12.98 -11.47 4.05
CA PHE A 13 -13.54 -11.73 5.37
C PHE A 13 -14.18 -13.12 5.40
N ILE A 14 -13.78 -13.93 6.37
CA ILE A 14 -14.41 -15.24 6.62
C ILE A 14 -14.95 -15.33 8.04
N THR A 15 -15.85 -16.26 8.32
CA THR A 15 -16.38 -16.45 9.69
C THR A 15 -15.32 -17.08 10.60
N LYS A 16 -15.45 -16.92 11.93
CA LYS A 16 -14.56 -17.60 12.89
C LYS A 16 -14.59 -19.12 12.71
N GLN A 17 -15.75 -19.68 12.37
CA GLN A 17 -15.90 -21.12 12.12
C GLN A 17 -15.17 -21.57 10.85
N GLN A 18 -15.31 -20.82 9.75
CA GLN A 18 -14.58 -21.11 8.51
C GLN A 18 -13.06 -21.03 8.69
N TRP A 19 -12.58 -20.05 9.47
CA TRP A 19 -11.15 -19.95 9.82
C TRP A 19 -10.70 -21.13 10.68
N ARG A 20 -11.47 -21.47 11.72
CA ARG A 20 -11.18 -22.61 12.60
C ARG A 20 -11.05 -23.91 11.79
N ASP A 21 -12.08 -24.22 11.02
CA ASP A 21 -12.23 -25.53 10.37
C ASP A 21 -11.34 -25.64 9.12
N GLY A 22 -11.20 -24.57 8.34
CA GLY A 22 -10.49 -24.59 7.05
C GLY A 22 -9.03 -24.13 7.08
N ILE A 23 -8.57 -23.47 8.17
CA ILE A 23 -7.22 -22.88 8.22
C ILE A 23 -6.51 -23.28 9.51
N LEU A 24 -7.05 -22.93 10.69
CA LEU A 24 -6.36 -23.12 11.96
C LEU A 24 -6.05 -24.59 12.25
N LEU A 25 -7.07 -25.45 12.26
CA LEU A 25 -6.90 -26.85 12.67
C LEU A 25 -6.02 -27.64 11.70
N ASP A 26 -6.11 -27.35 10.40
CA ASP A 26 -5.30 -28.04 9.39
C ASP A 26 -3.84 -27.59 9.43
N ASN A 27 -3.57 -26.30 9.66
CA ASN A 27 -2.22 -25.81 9.89
C ASN A 27 -1.61 -26.40 11.18
N LEU A 28 -2.36 -26.45 12.29
CA LEU A 28 -1.89 -27.07 13.52
C LEU A 28 -1.53 -28.55 13.35
N LYS A 29 -2.29 -29.31 12.55
CA LYS A 29 -1.96 -30.70 12.22
C LYS A 29 -0.70 -30.80 11.37
N LYS A 30 -0.60 -29.97 10.33
CA LYS A 30 0.52 -29.97 9.38
C LYS A 30 1.85 -29.65 10.05
N HIS A 31 1.83 -28.75 11.03
CA HIS A 31 3.01 -28.26 11.73
C HIS A 31 3.13 -28.81 13.16
N ARG A 32 2.42 -29.90 13.46
CA ARG A 32 2.33 -30.48 14.81
C ARG A 32 3.68 -30.87 15.40
N ASP A 33 4.58 -31.41 14.57
CA ASP A 33 5.85 -31.95 15.04
C ASP A 33 7.01 -30.94 14.88
N ASP A 34 6.72 -29.68 14.55
CA ASP A 34 7.65 -28.54 14.57
C ASP A 34 7.34 -27.67 15.81
N PRO A 35 8.12 -27.77 16.91
CA PRO A 35 7.80 -27.11 18.17
C PRO A 35 7.73 -25.58 18.07
N ASP A 36 8.57 -24.95 17.25
CA ASP A 36 8.61 -23.49 17.15
C ASP A 36 7.42 -22.96 16.35
N GLN A 37 7.09 -23.60 15.23
CA GLN A 37 5.90 -23.25 14.46
C GLN A 37 4.63 -23.56 15.23
N LEU A 38 4.57 -24.72 15.90
CA LEU A 38 3.42 -25.08 16.71
C LEU A 38 3.22 -24.08 17.86
N TYR A 39 4.28 -23.70 18.58
CA TYR A 39 4.19 -22.68 19.63
C TYR A 39 3.59 -21.38 19.11
N GLY A 40 4.09 -20.84 18.00
CA GLY A 40 3.58 -19.60 17.41
C GLY A 40 2.10 -19.70 17.03
N MET A 41 1.69 -20.80 16.40
CA MET A 41 0.29 -21.02 16.03
C MET A 41 -0.64 -21.14 17.25
N LEU A 42 -0.19 -21.79 18.32
CA LEU A 42 -0.97 -21.95 19.54
C LEU A 42 -1.13 -20.64 20.31
N VAL A 43 -0.09 -19.79 20.34
CA VAL A 43 -0.18 -18.43 20.91
C VAL A 43 -1.21 -17.60 20.14
N GLY A 44 -1.18 -17.64 18.80
CA GLY A 44 -2.18 -16.96 17.97
C GLY A 44 -3.60 -17.49 18.22
N ALA A 45 -3.75 -18.81 18.29
CA ALA A 45 -5.05 -19.44 18.58
C ALA A 45 -5.61 -19.07 19.96
N LEU A 46 -4.75 -18.94 20.98
CA LEU A 46 -5.14 -18.42 22.30
C LEU A 46 -5.67 -16.99 22.21
N GLN A 47 -4.96 -16.10 21.52
CA GLN A 47 -5.36 -14.70 21.32
C GLN A 47 -6.70 -14.58 20.58
N ASP A 48 -6.96 -15.49 19.64
CA ASP A 48 -8.22 -15.53 18.87
C ASP A 48 -9.41 -16.15 19.63
N GLY A 49 -9.16 -16.71 20.81
CA GLY A 49 -10.16 -17.32 21.70
C GLY A 49 -10.44 -18.80 21.43
N PHE A 50 -9.54 -19.52 20.76
CA PHE A 50 -9.69 -20.95 20.44
C PHE A 50 -9.04 -21.87 21.48
N ALA A 51 -8.99 -21.47 22.75
CA ALA A 51 -8.33 -22.24 23.80
C ALA A 51 -8.85 -23.68 23.95
N ALA A 52 -10.14 -23.91 23.72
CA ALA A 52 -10.75 -25.24 23.80
C ALA A 52 -10.28 -26.18 22.66
N ASP A 53 -9.98 -25.63 21.49
CA ASP A 53 -9.63 -26.39 20.28
C ASP A 53 -8.19 -26.91 20.30
N ILE A 54 -7.34 -26.26 21.09
CA ILE A 54 -5.90 -26.44 21.01
C ILE A 54 -5.29 -27.24 22.16
N VAL A 55 -6.11 -27.73 23.10
CA VAL A 55 -5.65 -28.48 24.30
C VAL A 55 -4.71 -29.63 23.92
N ALA A 56 -5.12 -30.50 22.99
CA ALA A 56 -4.32 -31.66 22.59
C ALA A 56 -2.99 -31.26 21.93
N PHE A 57 -2.97 -30.14 21.22
CA PHE A 57 -1.76 -29.60 20.59
C PHE A 57 -0.82 -28.97 21.63
N ALA A 58 -1.36 -28.25 22.61
CA ALA A 58 -0.58 -27.72 23.72
C ALA A 58 0.02 -28.83 24.61
N GLU A 59 -0.73 -29.90 24.87
CA GLU A 59 -0.23 -31.09 25.55
C GLU A 59 0.87 -31.80 24.74
N HIS A 60 0.73 -31.83 23.41
CA HIS A 60 1.78 -32.36 22.54
C HIS A 60 3.04 -31.51 22.63
N LEU A 61 2.92 -30.19 22.46
CA LEU A 61 4.05 -29.26 22.57
C LEU A 61 4.73 -29.39 23.93
N HIS A 62 3.99 -29.40 25.04
CA HIS A 62 4.58 -29.58 26.37
C HIS A 62 5.47 -30.84 26.49
N ARG A 63 5.13 -31.93 25.79
CA ARG A 63 5.92 -33.18 25.79
C ARG A 63 7.13 -33.14 24.85
N THR A 64 7.06 -32.39 23.75
CA THR A 64 8.05 -32.43 22.66
C THR A 64 8.91 -31.18 22.54
N ASP A 65 8.55 -30.08 23.22
CA ASP A 65 9.25 -28.80 23.13
C ASP A 65 10.67 -28.91 23.72
N PRO A 66 11.72 -28.60 22.93
CA PRO A 66 13.10 -28.55 23.44
C PRO A 66 13.31 -27.42 24.44
N VAL A 67 12.36 -26.49 24.59
CA VAL A 67 12.33 -25.41 25.59
C VAL A 67 11.25 -25.72 26.63
N PRO A 68 11.54 -26.49 27.70
CA PRO A 68 10.48 -27.10 28.50
C PRO A 68 9.59 -26.09 29.25
N TYR A 69 10.14 -24.94 29.67
CA TYR A 69 9.36 -23.91 30.36
C TYR A 69 8.31 -23.27 29.43
N ARG A 70 8.61 -23.16 28.13
CA ARG A 70 7.76 -22.53 27.12
C ARG A 70 6.50 -23.36 26.87
N GLY A 71 6.66 -24.63 26.49
CA GLY A 71 5.55 -25.56 26.32
C GLY A 71 4.72 -25.77 27.59
N THR A 72 5.36 -25.85 28.76
CA THR A 72 4.67 -25.95 30.07
C THR A 72 3.81 -24.73 30.35
N THR A 73 4.37 -23.53 30.16
CA THR A 73 3.64 -22.27 30.41
C THR A 73 2.44 -22.16 29.49
N LEU A 74 2.62 -22.45 28.21
CA LEU A 74 1.53 -22.40 27.23
C LEU A 74 0.39 -23.36 27.59
N LEU A 75 0.71 -24.62 27.95
CA LEU A 75 -0.29 -25.60 28.37
C LEU A 75 -1.05 -25.13 29.62
N ALA A 76 -0.36 -24.57 30.61
CA ALA A 76 -1.00 -24.03 31.80
C ALA A 76 -1.97 -22.89 31.47
N ILE A 77 -1.59 -21.97 30.56
CA ILE A 77 -2.48 -20.90 30.09
C ILE A 77 -3.70 -21.49 29.37
N VAL A 78 -3.51 -22.47 28.48
CA VAL A 78 -4.62 -23.17 27.81
C VAL A 78 -5.57 -23.81 28.82
N TYR A 79 -5.05 -24.47 29.87
CA TYR A 79 -5.88 -25.01 30.93
C TYR A 79 -6.62 -23.92 31.72
N MET A 80 -5.95 -22.81 32.05
CA MET A 80 -6.59 -21.68 32.74
C MET A 80 -7.76 -21.09 31.93
N GLU A 81 -7.60 -20.90 30.62
CA GLU A 81 -8.65 -20.39 29.73
C GLU A 81 -9.81 -21.37 29.55
N ASN A 82 -9.57 -22.67 29.78
CA ASN A 82 -10.61 -23.71 29.83
C ASN A 82 -11.15 -23.95 31.26
N ASN A 83 -10.85 -23.06 32.23
CA ASN A 83 -11.24 -23.18 33.63
C ASN A 83 -10.75 -24.47 34.34
N ARG A 84 -9.66 -25.06 33.84
CA ARG A 84 -9.00 -26.28 34.35
C ARG A 84 -7.84 -25.90 35.28
N LEU A 85 -8.17 -25.21 36.39
CA LEU A 85 -7.15 -24.62 37.27
C LEU A 85 -6.28 -25.66 38.00
N ASP A 86 -6.83 -26.82 38.34
CA ASP A 86 -6.08 -27.90 38.99
C ASP A 86 -5.00 -28.48 38.06
N GLU A 87 -5.35 -28.74 36.79
CA GLU A 87 -4.37 -29.22 35.82
C GLU A 87 -3.32 -28.16 35.49
N ALA A 88 -3.70 -26.88 35.43
CA ALA A 88 -2.76 -25.77 35.24
C ALA A 88 -1.74 -25.69 36.40
N GLU A 89 -2.20 -25.74 37.65
CA GLU A 89 -1.33 -25.67 38.83
C GLU A 89 -0.38 -26.86 38.87
N LYS A 90 -0.92 -28.07 38.66
CA LYS A 90 -0.12 -29.29 38.62
C LYS A 90 0.94 -29.23 37.53
N THR A 91 0.61 -28.75 36.34
CA THR A 91 1.54 -28.64 35.21
C THR A 91 2.73 -27.74 35.56
N LEU A 92 2.48 -26.56 36.15
CA LEU A 92 3.55 -25.62 36.53
C LEU A 92 4.36 -26.12 37.74
N THR A 93 3.72 -26.70 38.75
CA THR A 93 4.40 -27.22 39.94
C THR A 93 5.25 -28.46 39.63
N ASP A 94 4.77 -29.37 38.78
CA ASP A 94 5.54 -30.52 38.28
C ASP A 94 6.79 -30.04 37.53
N PHE A 95 6.69 -28.98 36.72
CA PHE A 95 7.84 -28.38 36.06
C PHE A 95 8.85 -27.84 37.09
N LEU A 96 8.39 -27.02 38.05
CA LEU A 96 9.27 -26.40 39.06
C LEU A 96 10.01 -27.47 39.90
N SER A 97 9.32 -28.59 40.21
CA SER A 97 9.93 -29.70 40.95
C SER A 97 11.05 -30.41 40.19
N LYS A 98 10.98 -30.44 38.86
CA LYS A 98 11.94 -31.17 37.99
C LYS A 98 13.06 -30.28 37.47
N HIS A 99 12.77 -29.02 37.19
CA HIS A 99 13.66 -28.11 36.48
C HIS A 99 14.15 -26.93 37.34
N GLY A 100 13.60 -26.78 38.56
CA GLY A 100 13.89 -25.64 39.43
C GLY A 100 13.08 -24.39 39.09
N ASP A 101 13.32 -23.33 39.86
CA ASP A 101 12.62 -22.04 39.70
C ASP A 101 12.83 -21.45 38.30
N ASN A 102 11.75 -20.95 37.72
CA ASN A 102 11.77 -20.21 36.47
C ASN A 102 10.81 -19.02 36.54
N GLY A 103 11.27 -17.83 36.15
CA GLY A 103 10.52 -16.59 36.28
C GLY A 103 9.14 -16.62 35.62
N VAL A 104 9.07 -17.08 34.36
CA VAL A 104 7.83 -17.16 33.57
C VAL A 104 6.84 -18.16 34.16
N VAL A 105 7.33 -19.32 34.60
CA VAL A 105 6.49 -20.36 35.21
C VAL A 105 5.92 -19.88 36.55
N LEU A 106 6.74 -19.23 37.38
CA LEU A 106 6.31 -18.66 38.66
C LEU A 106 5.28 -17.55 38.47
N THR A 107 5.46 -16.64 37.51
CA THR A 107 4.48 -15.60 37.18
C THR A 107 3.12 -16.20 36.80
N ASN A 108 3.11 -17.28 36.02
CA ASN A 108 1.84 -17.93 35.65
C ASN A 108 1.24 -18.75 36.80
N LEU A 109 2.06 -19.34 37.69
CA LEU A 109 1.58 -19.99 38.91
C LEU A 109 0.94 -18.97 39.86
N ALA A 110 1.53 -17.78 39.99
CA ALA A 110 0.95 -16.68 40.73
C ALA A 110 -0.45 -16.32 40.21
N LYS A 111 -0.66 -16.26 38.89
CA LYS A 111 -1.99 -16.00 38.31
C LYS A 111 -3.02 -17.05 38.72
N ILE A 112 -2.61 -18.31 38.85
CA ILE A 112 -3.51 -19.39 39.32
C ILE A 112 -3.89 -19.16 40.78
N TYR A 113 -2.93 -18.83 41.64
CA TYR A 113 -3.22 -18.51 43.05
C TYR A 113 -4.17 -17.30 43.18
N SER A 114 -3.97 -16.26 42.35
CA SER A 114 -4.87 -15.11 42.32
C SER A 114 -6.28 -15.49 41.83
N ARG A 115 -6.43 -16.31 40.77
CA ARG A 115 -7.75 -16.82 40.34
C ARG A 115 -8.46 -17.66 41.42
N ARG A 116 -7.72 -18.19 42.39
CA ARG A 116 -8.24 -18.92 43.57
C ARG A 116 -8.49 -18.01 44.79
N GLY A 117 -8.16 -16.73 44.71
CA GLY A 117 -8.29 -15.76 45.80
C GLY A 117 -7.18 -15.85 46.87
N ASP A 118 -6.08 -16.56 46.61
CA ASP A 118 -4.90 -16.57 47.49
C ASP A 118 -3.93 -15.46 47.07
N ASP A 119 -4.33 -14.20 47.30
CA ASP A 119 -3.58 -13.02 46.86
C ASP A 119 -2.19 -12.90 47.52
N SER A 120 -2.05 -13.38 48.75
CA SER A 120 -0.76 -13.36 49.46
C SER A 120 0.25 -14.29 48.80
N ARG A 121 -0.17 -15.52 48.45
CA ARG A 121 0.68 -16.46 47.73
C ARG A 121 0.91 -16.02 46.29
N ALA A 122 -0.09 -15.43 45.65
CA ALA A 122 0.05 -14.86 44.32
C ALA A 122 1.15 -13.79 44.28
N GLU A 123 1.11 -12.80 45.16
CA GLU A 123 2.10 -11.71 45.17
C GLU A 123 3.51 -12.21 45.51
N SER A 124 3.66 -13.05 46.53
CA SER A 124 4.99 -13.59 46.90
C SER A 124 5.58 -14.45 45.78
N THR A 125 4.76 -15.25 45.09
CA THR A 125 5.18 -16.05 43.92
C THR A 125 5.52 -15.15 42.73
N LEU A 126 4.74 -14.09 42.48
CA LEU A 126 5.00 -13.11 41.43
C LEU A 126 6.32 -12.37 41.66
N TRP A 127 6.57 -11.91 42.89
CA TRP A 127 7.82 -11.25 43.24
C TRP A 127 9.02 -12.16 43.01
N ARG A 128 8.93 -13.43 43.43
CA ARG A 128 9.97 -14.44 43.16
C ARG A 128 10.19 -14.66 41.66
N GLY A 129 9.11 -14.61 40.86
CA GLY A 129 9.19 -14.66 39.41
C GLY A 129 9.98 -13.48 38.82
N LEU A 130 9.71 -12.25 39.29
CA LEU A 130 10.39 -11.03 38.86
C LEU A 130 11.86 -10.98 39.31
N GLU A 131 12.22 -11.53 40.46
CA GLU A 131 13.62 -11.66 40.87
C GLU A 131 14.47 -12.46 39.86
N LEU A 132 13.85 -13.41 39.16
CA LEU A 132 14.51 -14.28 38.18
C LEU A 132 14.41 -13.75 36.75
N ASP A 133 13.28 -13.14 36.40
CA ASP A 133 13.06 -12.51 35.11
C ASP A 133 12.28 -11.20 35.29
N PRO A 134 12.98 -10.08 35.50
CA PRO A 134 12.38 -8.77 35.80
C PRO A 134 11.78 -8.08 34.58
N ASN A 135 11.97 -8.62 33.37
CA ASN A 135 11.55 -7.98 32.12
C ASN A 135 10.26 -8.57 31.54
N GLN A 136 9.59 -9.45 32.27
CA GLN A 136 8.27 -9.97 31.93
C GLN A 136 7.24 -8.84 31.96
N ASP A 137 6.70 -8.49 30.79
CA ASP A 137 5.71 -7.42 30.63
C ASP A 137 4.51 -7.60 31.56
N ASN A 138 3.84 -8.74 31.42
CA ASN A 138 2.66 -9.06 32.21
C ASN A 138 2.93 -9.20 33.72
N GLY A 139 4.12 -9.64 34.11
CA GLY A 139 4.51 -9.81 35.51
C GLY A 139 4.79 -8.47 36.17
N LEU A 140 5.52 -7.60 35.48
CA LEU A 140 5.88 -6.28 35.98
C LEU A 140 4.65 -5.38 36.09
N ASP A 141 3.81 -5.35 35.05
CA ASP A 141 2.58 -4.56 35.04
C ASP A 141 1.62 -5.02 36.15
N TRP A 142 1.51 -6.34 36.36
CA TRP A 142 0.67 -6.88 37.42
C TRP A 142 1.21 -6.52 38.81
N TYR A 143 2.52 -6.61 39.03
CA TYR A 143 3.12 -6.21 40.31
C TYR A 143 2.92 -4.72 40.60
N ALA A 144 3.14 -3.86 39.60
CA ALA A 144 2.89 -2.43 39.73
C ALA A 144 1.40 -2.12 39.98
N ALA A 145 0.48 -2.86 39.37
CA ALA A 145 -0.96 -2.73 39.62
C ALA A 145 -1.33 -3.12 41.06
N ILE A 146 -0.80 -4.22 41.59
CA ILE A 146 -1.00 -4.60 43.01
C ILE A 146 -0.52 -3.49 43.95
N CYS A 147 0.64 -2.89 43.67
CA CYS A 147 1.15 -1.77 44.45
C CYS A 147 0.29 -0.50 44.30
N ARG A 148 -0.19 -0.22 43.09
CA ARG A 148 -1.10 0.90 42.82
C ARG A 148 -2.40 0.78 43.61
N ASP A 149 -2.99 -0.40 43.67
CA ASP A 149 -4.24 -0.63 44.39
C ASP A 149 -4.09 -0.44 45.92
N ARG A 150 -2.85 -0.54 46.44
CA ARG A 150 -2.55 -0.35 47.87
C ARG A 150 -2.30 1.11 48.26
N GLY A 151 -1.64 1.89 47.43
CA GLY A 151 -1.18 3.24 47.81
C GLY A 151 -1.30 4.32 46.72
N GLY A 152 -1.71 3.96 45.51
CA GLY A 152 -1.80 4.86 44.36
C GLY A 152 -0.51 4.88 43.53
N GLU A 153 -0.34 5.94 42.74
CA GLU A 153 0.72 6.00 41.72
C GLU A 153 2.14 6.09 42.31
N ALA A 154 2.30 6.63 43.51
CA ALA A 154 3.61 6.70 44.17
C ALA A 154 4.17 5.30 44.48
N GLU A 155 3.33 4.40 44.97
CA GLU A 155 3.67 3.01 45.29
C GLU A 155 3.89 2.18 44.04
N ALA A 156 3.18 2.46 42.94
CA ALA A 156 3.47 1.88 41.63
C ALA A 156 4.86 2.28 41.12
N LEU A 157 5.23 3.55 41.26
CA LEU A 157 6.58 4.02 40.91
C LEU A 157 7.65 3.40 41.82
N ASP A 158 7.38 3.22 43.11
CA ASP A 158 8.28 2.50 44.01
C ASP A 158 8.44 1.02 43.64
N ALA A 159 7.37 0.39 43.15
CA ALA A 159 7.43 -0.96 42.60
C ALA A 159 8.39 -1.03 41.39
N TYR A 160 8.26 -0.10 40.44
CA TYR A 160 9.19 0.00 39.31
C TYR A 160 10.62 0.27 39.77
N ARG A 161 10.85 1.18 40.73
CA ARG A 161 12.20 1.43 41.31
C ARG A 161 12.77 0.20 41.97
N ARG A 162 11.94 -0.62 42.62
CA ARG A 162 12.36 -1.87 43.25
C ARG A 162 12.77 -2.90 42.19
N VAL A 163 11.98 -3.09 41.15
CA VAL A 163 12.30 -4.02 40.05
C VAL A 163 13.51 -3.54 39.24
N ALA A 164 13.64 -2.24 39.00
CA ALA A 164 14.78 -1.65 38.26
C ALA A 164 16.16 -1.92 38.90
N LYS A 165 16.20 -2.19 40.21
CA LYS A 165 17.42 -2.58 40.94
C LYS A 165 17.81 -4.05 40.72
N LEU A 166 16.93 -4.88 40.17
CA LEU A 166 17.23 -6.28 39.87
C LEU A 166 18.22 -6.38 38.69
N PRO A 167 19.11 -7.39 38.70
CA PRO A 167 20.04 -7.60 37.59
C PRO A 167 19.31 -7.72 36.25
N GLN A 168 19.88 -7.11 35.20
CA GLN A 168 19.33 -7.15 33.84
C GLN A 168 17.93 -6.52 33.65
N SER A 169 17.35 -5.89 34.69
CA SER A 169 16.06 -5.19 34.57
C SER A 169 16.22 -3.95 33.69
N TRP A 170 15.67 -4.00 32.48
CA TRP A 170 15.56 -2.86 31.56
C TRP A 170 14.12 -2.36 31.47
N ARG A 171 13.11 -3.25 31.55
CA ARG A 171 11.70 -2.86 31.34
C ARG A 171 11.19 -1.88 32.39
N ALA A 172 11.52 -2.12 33.66
CA ALA A 172 11.16 -1.20 34.74
C ALA A 172 11.82 0.19 34.58
N GLN A 173 13.01 0.28 33.96
CA GLN A 173 13.63 1.57 33.66
C GLN A 173 12.84 2.34 32.60
N LEU A 174 12.23 1.67 31.61
CA LEU A 174 11.39 2.33 30.62
C LEU A 174 10.14 2.96 31.25
N TRP A 175 9.53 2.29 32.23
CA TRP A 175 8.40 2.85 32.99
C TRP A 175 8.80 4.07 33.82
N LEU A 176 9.99 4.05 34.43
CA LEU A 176 10.54 5.22 35.12
C LEU A 176 10.89 6.36 34.16
N ALA A 177 11.39 6.04 32.96
CA ALA A 177 11.66 7.04 31.92
C ALA A 177 10.35 7.70 31.45
N ARG A 178 9.27 6.93 31.30
CA ARG A 178 7.93 7.46 30.98
C ARG A 178 7.43 8.44 32.05
N ASP A 179 7.59 8.14 33.34
CA ASP A 179 7.26 9.08 34.43
C ASP A 179 8.14 10.35 34.36
N ALA A 180 9.44 10.21 34.09
CA ALA A 180 10.32 11.37 33.89
C ALA A 180 9.87 12.24 32.69
N LEU A 181 9.44 11.64 31.58
CA LEU A 181 8.89 12.37 30.43
C LEU A 181 7.58 13.11 30.79
N GLN A 182 6.69 12.50 31.56
CA GLN A 182 5.47 13.17 32.05
C GLN A 182 5.79 14.39 32.93
N ARG A 183 6.91 14.33 33.66
CA ARG A 183 7.46 15.46 34.44
C ARG A 183 8.28 16.45 33.61
N LYS A 184 8.42 16.19 32.30
CA LYS A 184 9.23 16.96 31.34
C LYS A 184 10.73 16.96 31.64
N GLU A 185 11.20 15.93 32.34
CA GLU A 185 12.60 15.72 32.72
C GLU A 185 13.34 14.89 31.65
N ILE A 186 13.48 15.45 30.44
CA ILE A 186 14.03 14.71 29.29
C ILE A 186 15.44 14.13 29.55
N SER A 187 16.34 14.88 30.20
CA SER A 187 17.68 14.38 30.50
C SER A 187 17.66 13.14 31.39
N ALA A 188 16.72 13.07 32.35
CA ALA A 188 16.56 11.92 33.23
C ALA A 188 15.96 10.72 32.49
N ALA A 189 14.96 10.95 31.64
CA ALA A 189 14.38 9.92 30.79
C ALA A 189 15.43 9.30 29.84
N MET A 190 16.24 10.14 29.19
CA MET A 190 17.30 9.68 28.30
C MET A 190 18.36 8.86 29.03
N ALA A 191 18.78 9.27 30.23
CA ALA A 191 19.71 8.48 31.05
C ALA A 191 19.14 7.09 31.39
N LEU A 192 17.86 7.01 31.74
CA LEU A 192 17.19 5.75 32.03
C LEU A 192 17.09 4.85 30.79
N TYR A 193 16.84 5.42 29.62
CA TYR A 193 16.85 4.67 28.37
C TYR A 193 18.24 4.17 27.98
N ASP A 194 19.28 4.99 28.12
CA ASP A 194 20.67 4.58 27.86
C ASP A 194 21.10 3.46 28.81
N GLU A 195 20.77 3.56 30.10
CA GLU A 195 21.01 2.49 31.07
C GLU A 195 20.27 1.19 30.70
N ALA A 196 19.04 1.30 30.22
CA ALA A 196 18.25 0.15 29.79
C ALA A 196 18.89 -0.50 28.55
N LEU A 197 19.28 0.30 27.55
CA LEU A 197 19.95 -0.18 26.34
C LEU A 197 21.29 -0.86 26.65
N ALA A 198 22.04 -0.35 27.62
CA ALA A 198 23.30 -0.96 28.05
C ALA A 198 23.14 -2.36 28.68
N LYS A 199 21.91 -2.75 29.07
CA LYS A 199 21.60 -4.07 29.65
C LYS A 199 21.11 -5.09 28.63
N VAL A 200 20.82 -4.68 27.39
CA VAL A 200 20.33 -5.59 26.35
C VAL A 200 21.40 -5.85 25.30
N LYS A 201 21.32 -7.02 24.67
CA LYS A 201 22.16 -7.36 23.53
C LYS A 201 21.48 -6.90 22.24
N THR A 202 22.26 -6.81 21.17
CA THR A 202 21.71 -6.66 19.82
C THR A 202 21.29 -8.03 19.26
N PRO A 203 20.15 -8.12 18.54
CA PRO A 203 19.18 -7.04 18.28
C PRO A 203 18.41 -6.63 19.54
N VAL A 204 18.08 -5.34 19.64
CA VAL A 204 17.32 -4.79 20.77
C VAL A 204 15.92 -5.41 20.80
N PRO A 205 15.34 -5.69 21.97
CA PRO A 205 13.97 -6.22 22.05
C PRO A 205 12.94 -5.32 21.34
N ALA A 206 12.03 -5.94 20.57
CA ALA A 206 11.05 -5.21 19.77
C ALA A 206 10.11 -4.34 20.62
N ASP A 207 9.70 -4.85 21.78
CA ASP A 207 8.86 -4.16 22.74
C ASP A 207 9.56 -2.98 23.42
N MET A 208 10.87 -3.09 23.66
CA MET A 208 11.71 -1.98 24.13
C MET A 208 11.69 -0.80 23.14
N LEU A 209 12.04 -1.04 21.87
CA LEU A 209 12.02 0.04 20.87
C LEU A 209 10.62 0.57 20.60
N MET A 210 9.59 -0.28 20.65
CA MET A 210 8.19 0.14 20.54
C MET A 210 7.82 1.11 21.66
N GLN A 211 8.14 0.79 22.91
CA GLN A 211 7.86 1.68 24.04
C GLN A 211 8.65 2.98 23.95
N MET A 212 9.96 2.91 23.67
CA MET A 212 10.82 4.09 23.59
C MET A 212 10.39 5.06 22.46
N SER A 213 10.12 4.52 21.26
CA SER A 213 9.65 5.32 20.14
C SER A 213 8.28 5.96 20.39
N GLY A 214 7.35 5.20 20.99
CA GLY A 214 6.03 5.72 21.36
C GLY A 214 6.11 6.79 22.44
N ASP A 215 6.91 6.58 23.49
CA ASP A 215 7.04 7.49 24.61
C ASP A 215 7.64 8.84 24.18
N LEU A 216 8.76 8.81 23.45
CA LEU A 216 9.41 10.02 22.96
C LEU A 216 8.54 10.75 21.92
N GLY A 217 7.93 10.01 21.00
CA GLY A 217 7.04 10.55 19.98
C GLY A 217 5.81 11.25 20.58
N ASN A 218 5.12 10.60 21.53
CA ASN A 218 3.92 11.16 22.18
C ASN A 218 4.20 12.39 23.03
N ASN A 219 5.44 12.56 23.52
CA ASN A 219 5.86 13.73 24.28
C ASN A 219 6.55 14.81 23.42
N GLY A 220 6.67 14.60 22.10
CA GLY A 220 7.23 15.58 21.16
C GLY A 220 8.76 15.63 21.11
N TYR A 221 9.46 14.69 21.74
CA TYR A 221 10.92 14.59 21.75
C TYR A 221 11.42 13.83 20.50
N LEU A 222 11.14 14.42 19.33
CA LEU A 222 11.33 13.77 18.04
C LEU A 222 12.80 13.55 17.67
N GLN A 223 13.69 14.49 18.05
CA GLN A 223 15.12 14.37 17.76
C GLN A 223 15.75 13.25 18.58
N GLU A 224 15.38 13.15 19.85
CA GLU A 224 15.81 12.10 20.77
C GLU A 224 15.29 10.73 20.32
N ALA A 225 14.04 10.65 19.85
CA ALA A 225 13.48 9.43 19.29
C ALA A 225 14.33 8.90 18.11
N ILE A 226 14.74 9.79 17.19
CA ILE A 226 15.61 9.43 16.08
C ILE A 226 16.99 8.99 16.58
N GLN A 227 17.61 9.76 17.48
CA GLN A 227 18.95 9.47 17.98
C GLN A 227 19.03 8.07 18.62
N LEU A 228 17.98 7.69 19.34
CA LEU A 228 17.99 6.51 20.20
C LEU A 228 17.44 5.26 19.52
N VAL A 229 16.33 5.40 18.77
CA VAL A 229 15.60 4.26 18.21
C VAL A 229 16.09 3.92 16.81
N GLU A 230 16.35 4.90 15.96
CA GLU A 230 16.64 4.67 14.54
C GLU A 230 17.92 3.83 14.30
N PRO A 231 19.04 4.01 15.04
CA PRO A 231 20.23 3.16 14.89
C PRO A 231 20.04 1.70 15.30
N CYS A 232 19.03 1.43 16.12
CA CYS A 232 18.71 0.09 16.62
C CYS A 232 17.65 -0.62 15.77
N PHE A 233 16.97 0.11 14.89
CA PHE A 233 15.82 -0.38 14.15
C PHE A 233 16.23 -1.37 13.05
N ASP A 234 15.53 -2.50 13.05
CA ASP A 234 15.59 -3.54 12.04
C ASP A 234 14.14 -3.91 11.68
N PRO A 235 13.71 -3.73 10.42
CA PRO A 235 12.31 -3.95 10.01
C PRO A 235 11.84 -5.39 10.21
N ALA A 236 12.72 -6.39 10.05
CA ALA A 236 12.38 -7.79 10.20
C ALA A 236 12.10 -8.17 11.67
N ILE A 237 12.73 -7.46 12.61
CA ILE A 237 12.65 -7.74 14.05
C ILE A 237 11.59 -6.87 14.73
N HIS A 238 11.59 -5.57 14.42
CA HIS A 238 10.80 -4.57 15.14
C HIS A 238 9.48 -4.26 14.43
N GLY A 239 9.39 -4.60 13.14
CA GLY A 239 8.17 -4.55 12.35
C GLY A 239 7.57 -3.15 12.16
N VAL A 240 6.34 -3.14 11.64
CA VAL A 240 5.62 -1.92 11.27
C VAL A 240 5.30 -1.00 12.44
N LEU A 241 5.22 -1.49 13.68
CA LEU A 241 4.86 -0.64 14.83
C LEU A 241 5.97 0.39 15.12
N VAL A 242 7.22 -0.07 15.25
CA VAL A 242 8.37 0.80 15.46
C VAL A 242 8.65 1.61 14.18
N GLY A 243 8.58 0.97 13.01
CA GLY A 243 8.76 1.62 11.73
C GLY A 243 7.76 2.78 11.50
N ASN A 244 6.49 2.59 11.83
CA ASN A 244 5.46 3.62 11.75
C ASN A 244 5.78 4.84 12.63
N ASN A 245 6.25 4.60 13.86
CA ASN A 245 6.66 5.68 14.75
C ASN A 245 7.84 6.45 14.14
N LEU A 246 8.86 5.76 13.62
CA LEU A 246 10.02 6.40 13.00
C LEU A 246 9.68 7.15 11.70
N ILE A 247 8.78 6.64 10.87
CA ILE A 247 8.28 7.32 9.67
C ILE A 247 7.58 8.62 10.09
N LYS A 248 6.66 8.54 11.06
CA LYS A 248 5.97 9.72 11.61
C LYS A 248 6.96 10.75 12.16
N THR A 249 7.91 10.32 12.97
CA THR A 249 8.93 11.21 13.57
C THR A 249 9.77 11.91 12.50
N ASN A 250 10.21 11.19 11.47
CA ASN A 250 10.96 11.78 10.36
C ASN A 250 10.08 12.72 9.51
N TYR A 251 8.82 12.36 9.28
CA TYR A 251 7.84 13.20 8.59
C TYR A 251 7.61 14.54 9.33
N ASP A 252 7.34 14.48 10.63
CA ASP A 252 7.09 15.66 11.48
C ASP A 252 8.31 16.59 11.57
N LEU A 253 9.52 16.03 11.43
CA LEU A 253 10.79 16.79 11.37
C LEU A 253 11.14 17.29 9.95
N GLY A 254 10.29 17.03 8.95
CA GLY A 254 10.53 17.41 7.56
C GLY A 254 11.62 16.58 6.85
N ARG A 255 12.07 15.47 7.45
CA ARG A 255 13.05 14.53 6.88
C ARG A 255 12.37 13.54 5.93
N ILE A 256 11.72 14.07 4.89
CA ILE A 256 10.83 13.30 3.99
C ILE A 256 11.57 12.15 3.30
N ASP A 257 12.79 12.37 2.79
CA ASP A 257 13.60 11.32 2.16
C ASP A 257 13.89 10.15 3.12
N ARG A 258 14.12 10.47 4.40
CA ARG A 258 14.42 9.45 5.41
C ARG A 258 13.16 8.66 5.77
N ALA A 259 12.02 9.33 5.90
CA ALA A 259 10.73 8.68 6.10
C ALA A 259 10.37 7.76 4.91
N ARG A 260 10.63 8.18 3.67
CA ARG A 260 10.45 7.36 2.47
C ARG A 260 11.36 6.13 2.45
N HIS A 261 12.62 6.30 2.84
CA HIS A 261 13.54 5.17 2.94
C HIS A 261 13.07 4.11 3.95
N LEU A 262 12.60 4.52 5.13
CA LEU A 262 12.03 3.61 6.13
C LEU A 262 10.77 2.91 5.61
N LEU A 263 9.91 3.62 4.89
CA LEU A 263 8.72 3.05 4.25
C LEU A 263 9.10 1.95 3.26
N HIS A 264 10.12 2.16 2.41
CA HIS A 264 10.60 1.15 1.48
C HIS A 264 11.20 -0.06 2.19
N GLN A 265 11.94 0.13 3.29
CA GLN A 265 12.45 -0.97 4.11
C GLN A 265 11.31 -1.84 4.67
N LEU A 266 10.19 -1.25 5.08
CA LEU A 266 9.02 -2.00 5.55
C LEU A 266 8.28 -2.73 4.43
N TYR A 267 8.20 -2.15 3.22
CA TYR A 267 7.64 -2.84 2.05
C TYR A 267 8.45 -4.10 1.69
N ALA A 268 9.78 -4.04 1.83
CA ALA A 268 10.68 -5.15 1.54
C ALA A 268 10.44 -6.40 2.41
N GLU A 269 9.78 -6.26 3.57
CA GLU A 269 9.39 -7.38 4.43
C GLU A 269 8.21 -8.20 3.86
N LYS A 270 7.56 -7.73 2.78
CA LYS A 270 6.49 -8.44 2.05
C LYS A 270 5.34 -8.90 2.95
N ARG A 271 4.91 -8.03 3.88
CA ARG A 271 3.86 -8.30 4.86
C ARG A 271 2.50 -7.74 4.41
N PRO A 272 1.55 -8.59 3.97
CA PRO A 272 0.23 -8.12 3.51
C PRO A 272 -0.55 -7.38 4.60
N ASP A 273 -0.37 -7.80 5.86
CA ASP A 273 -0.98 -7.19 7.04
C ASP A 273 -0.51 -5.76 7.31
N TRP A 274 0.61 -5.32 6.72
CA TRP A 274 1.14 -3.96 6.89
C TRP A 274 0.67 -2.98 5.82
N GLN A 275 0.12 -3.48 4.70
CA GLN A 275 -0.12 -2.67 3.50
C GLN A 275 -0.98 -1.43 3.75
N GLU A 276 -1.97 -1.50 4.63
CA GLU A 276 -2.84 -0.37 4.94
C GLU A 276 -2.06 0.79 5.57
N THR A 277 -1.24 0.50 6.58
CA THR A 277 -0.37 1.48 7.24
C THR A 277 0.66 2.05 6.28
N LEU A 278 1.27 1.21 5.43
CA LEU A 278 2.28 1.67 4.49
C LEU A 278 1.68 2.58 3.40
N ARG A 279 0.49 2.23 2.89
CA ARG A 279 -0.25 3.06 1.89
C ARG A 279 -0.66 4.43 2.44
N TYR A 280 -1.00 4.49 3.73
CA TYR A 280 -1.26 5.76 4.39
C TYR A 280 -0.02 6.67 4.31
N TRP A 281 1.17 6.14 4.68
CA TRP A 281 2.41 6.91 4.63
C TRP A 281 2.85 7.27 3.22
N ASP A 282 2.66 6.39 2.24
CA ASP A 282 2.89 6.73 0.83
C ASP A 282 2.13 7.99 0.42
N THR A 283 0.86 8.08 0.85
CA THR A 283 -0.02 9.20 0.55
C THR A 283 0.45 10.47 1.26
N GLU A 284 0.75 10.40 2.56
CA GLU A 284 1.19 11.59 3.32
C GLU A 284 2.56 12.09 2.86
N LEU A 285 3.51 11.20 2.58
CA LEU A 285 4.83 11.58 2.06
C LEU A 285 4.71 12.20 0.66
N ALA A 286 3.87 11.64 -0.20
CA ALA A 286 3.61 12.23 -1.52
C ALA A 286 2.99 13.63 -1.42
N LYS A 287 2.06 13.88 -0.48
CA LYS A 287 1.51 15.22 -0.24
C LYS A 287 2.61 16.21 0.18
N ALA A 288 3.50 15.80 1.09
CA ALA A 288 4.59 16.64 1.55
C ALA A 288 5.56 16.99 0.41
N GLU A 289 5.91 16.04 -0.45
CA GLU A 289 6.76 16.27 -1.62
C GLU A 289 6.11 17.22 -2.63
N VAL A 290 4.82 17.05 -2.91
CA VAL A 290 4.07 17.95 -3.79
C VAL A 290 4.04 19.38 -3.25
N ALA A 291 3.89 19.54 -1.93
CA ALA A 291 3.93 20.84 -1.27
C ALA A 291 5.32 21.49 -1.36
N GLN A 292 6.40 20.70 -1.22
CA GLN A 292 7.78 21.20 -1.39
C GLN A 292 8.08 21.64 -2.83
N ARG A 293 7.42 21.03 -3.83
CA ARG A 293 7.55 21.34 -5.25
C ARG A 293 6.59 22.43 -5.75
N ALA A 294 5.87 23.13 -4.87
CA ALA A 294 4.91 24.14 -5.31
C ALA A 294 5.60 25.28 -6.09
N PRO A 295 5.00 25.78 -7.18
CA PRO A 295 5.59 26.86 -7.97
C PRO A 295 5.76 28.09 -7.08
N GLN A 296 6.88 28.81 -7.23
CA GLN A 296 6.98 30.14 -6.66
C GLN A 296 6.00 31.08 -7.38
N LYS A 297 5.37 32.01 -6.66
CA LYS A 297 4.25 32.87 -7.12
C LYS A 297 4.48 33.68 -8.42
N GLN A 298 5.67 33.66 -9.00
CA GLN A 298 6.05 34.49 -10.14
C GLN A 298 6.41 33.71 -11.41
N GLU A 299 6.48 32.37 -11.39
CA GLU A 299 6.82 31.57 -12.58
C GLU A 299 5.60 30.76 -13.07
N LEU A 300 5.10 31.12 -14.26
CA LEU A 300 4.18 30.25 -14.99
C LEU A 300 4.99 29.09 -15.57
N PRO A 301 4.61 27.82 -15.28
CA PRO A 301 5.34 26.69 -15.81
C PRO A 301 5.26 26.64 -17.34
N SER A 302 6.37 26.29 -17.98
CA SER A 302 6.38 25.94 -19.39
C SER A 302 5.54 24.67 -19.60
N VAL A 303 4.62 24.69 -20.56
CA VAL A 303 3.74 23.55 -20.84
C VAL A 303 4.13 22.92 -22.18
N ALA A 304 4.54 21.66 -22.15
CA ALA A 304 4.71 20.82 -23.32
C ALA A 304 3.41 20.07 -23.62
N MET A 305 3.12 19.80 -24.89
CA MET A 305 1.99 18.98 -25.31
C MET A 305 2.48 17.60 -25.73
N MET A 306 2.11 16.57 -24.97
CA MET A 306 2.38 15.19 -25.35
C MET A 306 1.30 14.70 -26.30
N SER A 307 1.71 13.98 -27.35
CA SER A 307 0.82 13.31 -28.28
C SER A 307 0.91 11.79 -28.09
N VAL A 308 -0.25 11.15 -27.86
CA VAL A 308 -0.37 9.70 -27.76
C VAL A 308 -1.30 9.24 -28.88
N GLU A 309 -0.72 8.80 -29.99
CA GLU A 309 -1.50 8.22 -31.08
C GLU A 309 -2.07 6.86 -30.64
N GLY A 310 -3.37 6.63 -30.80
CA GLY A 310 -3.98 5.32 -30.56
C GLY A 310 -3.82 4.79 -29.13
N PRO A 311 -3.77 3.45 -28.95
CA PRO A 311 -3.72 2.83 -27.62
C PRO A 311 -2.34 3.00 -26.97
N LEU A 312 -2.28 3.65 -25.80
CA LEU A 312 -1.04 3.90 -25.05
C LEU A 312 -0.23 2.62 -24.79
N TRP A 313 -0.90 1.53 -24.44
CA TRP A 313 -0.26 0.25 -24.11
C TRP A 313 0.38 -0.46 -25.32
N LEU A 314 0.21 0.08 -26.53
CA LEU A 314 0.89 -0.34 -27.76
C LEU A 314 2.06 0.57 -28.17
N ARG A 315 2.38 1.61 -27.39
CA ARG A 315 3.45 2.57 -27.68
C ARG A 315 4.73 2.31 -26.89
N CYS A 316 5.73 3.18 -27.08
CA CYS A 316 6.98 3.19 -26.31
C CYS A 316 7.69 1.82 -26.29
N GLY A 317 7.89 1.25 -27.49
CA GLY A 317 8.54 -0.05 -27.68
C GLY A 317 7.73 -1.27 -27.22
N SER A 318 6.40 -1.13 -27.06
CA SER A 318 5.51 -2.24 -26.69
C SER A 318 5.70 -3.44 -27.63
N PRO A 319 5.79 -4.68 -27.09
CA PRO A 319 6.00 -5.89 -27.89
C PRO A 319 4.77 -6.24 -28.73
N PHE A 320 3.65 -5.54 -28.49
CA PHE A 320 2.38 -5.75 -29.15
C PHE A 320 2.10 -4.73 -30.25
N ALA A 321 3.03 -3.81 -30.55
CA ALA A 321 2.83 -2.75 -31.54
C ALA A 321 2.38 -3.28 -32.92
N ALA A 322 2.87 -4.47 -33.31
CA ALA A 322 2.48 -5.15 -34.55
C ALA A 322 1.02 -5.62 -34.59
N LEU A 323 0.31 -5.64 -33.46
CA LEU A 323 -1.13 -5.93 -33.40
C LEU A 323 -1.99 -4.73 -33.80
N LEU A 324 -1.41 -3.52 -33.88
CA LEU A 324 -2.13 -2.32 -34.25
C LEU A 324 -2.56 -2.38 -35.74
N PRO A 325 -3.83 -2.14 -36.07
CA PRO A 325 -4.28 -2.12 -37.46
C PRO A 325 -3.59 -1.00 -38.25
N SER A 326 -3.03 -1.32 -39.43
CA SER A 326 -2.47 -0.32 -40.33
C SER A 326 -3.53 0.66 -40.83
N LYS A 327 -3.26 1.96 -40.70
CA LYS A 327 -4.12 3.03 -41.23
C LYS A 327 -3.68 3.41 -42.64
N LYS A 328 -4.63 3.84 -43.48
CA LYS A 328 -4.32 4.40 -44.79
C LYS A 328 -3.66 5.76 -44.60
N ASP A 329 -2.79 6.16 -45.52
CA ASP A 329 -2.16 7.50 -45.46
C ASP A 329 -3.19 8.65 -45.50
N THR A 330 -4.34 8.38 -46.12
CA THR A 330 -5.51 9.27 -46.22
C THR A 330 -6.48 9.16 -45.03
N ALA A 331 -6.15 8.39 -44.00
CA ALA A 331 -6.99 8.27 -42.81
C ALA A 331 -7.12 9.64 -42.14
N ARG A 332 -8.34 9.98 -41.72
CA ARG A 332 -8.59 11.20 -40.95
C ARG A 332 -7.88 11.11 -39.60
N SER A 333 -7.22 12.18 -39.22
CA SER A 333 -6.56 12.33 -37.93
C SER A 333 -7.44 13.14 -36.99
N ILE A 334 -7.78 12.55 -35.84
CA ILE A 334 -8.66 13.12 -34.83
C ILE A 334 -7.86 13.28 -33.55
N ALA A 335 -7.56 14.52 -33.16
CA ALA A 335 -6.89 14.80 -31.91
C ALA A 335 -7.89 15.12 -30.79
N ILE A 336 -7.66 14.62 -29.59
CA ILE A 336 -8.52 14.78 -28.43
C ILE A 336 -7.74 15.52 -27.37
N LEU A 337 -8.15 16.76 -27.09
CA LEU A 337 -7.57 17.58 -26.04
C LEU A 337 -8.39 17.40 -24.77
N GLY A 338 -7.74 16.86 -23.74
CA GLY A 338 -8.32 16.77 -22.39
C GLY A 338 -7.63 17.71 -21.40
N SER A 339 -7.59 17.28 -20.14
CA SER A 339 -6.98 18.04 -19.03
C SER A 339 -7.57 19.43 -18.82
N THR A 340 -8.86 19.60 -19.10
CA THR A 340 -9.66 20.77 -18.71
C THR A 340 -10.68 20.35 -17.66
N VAL A 341 -10.60 20.96 -16.48
CA VAL A 341 -11.50 20.67 -15.36
C VAL A 341 -12.02 21.98 -14.76
N LEU A 342 -13.34 22.16 -14.72
CA LEU A 342 -13.94 23.29 -14.01
C LEU A 342 -14.20 22.88 -12.55
N GLN A 343 -13.78 23.73 -11.62
CA GLN A 343 -13.92 23.51 -10.18
C GLN A 343 -14.71 24.65 -9.55
N ALA A 344 -15.43 24.34 -8.46
CA ALA A 344 -16.33 25.31 -7.81
C ALA A 344 -15.59 26.53 -7.23
N ASP A 345 -14.33 26.37 -6.80
CA ASP A 345 -13.47 27.45 -6.31
C ASP A 345 -12.17 27.51 -7.14
N PRO A 346 -12.23 28.10 -8.35
CA PRO A 346 -11.09 28.12 -9.25
C PRO A 346 -10.01 29.07 -8.73
N SER A 347 -8.79 28.57 -8.52
CA SER A 347 -7.66 29.45 -8.24
C SER A 347 -7.25 30.20 -9.51
N GLY A 348 -7.10 31.52 -9.42
CA GLY A 348 -6.54 32.34 -10.50
C GLY A 348 -5.03 32.14 -10.71
N GLU A 349 -4.37 31.41 -9.81
CA GLU A 349 -2.93 31.10 -9.85
C GLU A 349 -2.70 29.59 -10.02
N PRO A 350 -1.61 29.17 -10.71
CA PRO A 350 -1.21 27.77 -10.79
C PRO A 350 -0.94 27.16 -9.41
N ARG A 351 -1.35 25.91 -9.22
CA ARG A 351 -1.12 25.13 -7.99
C ARG A 351 -0.68 23.72 -8.32
N THR A 352 0.17 23.15 -7.49
CA THR A 352 0.51 21.72 -7.54
C THR A 352 -0.37 20.95 -6.55
N GLN A 353 -0.84 19.79 -6.98
CA GLN A 353 -1.60 18.87 -6.14
C GLN A 353 -1.38 17.43 -6.60
N MET A 354 -1.71 16.48 -5.72
CA MET A 354 -1.85 15.10 -6.15
C MET A 354 -3.01 14.97 -7.15
N SER A 355 -2.88 14.00 -8.06
CA SER A 355 -3.93 13.72 -9.04
C SER A 355 -5.20 13.22 -8.36
N ASP A 356 -6.27 14.01 -8.48
CA ASP A 356 -7.62 13.70 -8.03
C ASP A 356 -8.45 13.05 -9.15
N ASN A 357 -9.69 12.65 -8.84
CA ASN A 357 -10.53 11.92 -9.79
C ASN A 357 -10.86 12.74 -11.05
N SER A 358 -11.08 14.05 -10.93
CA SER A 358 -11.41 14.92 -12.07
C SER A 358 -10.20 15.13 -12.98
N GLY A 359 -9.02 15.39 -12.41
CA GLY A 359 -7.77 15.44 -13.15
C GLY A 359 -7.47 14.13 -13.87
N ARG A 360 -7.57 13.00 -13.16
CA ARG A 360 -7.34 11.66 -13.75
C ARG A 360 -8.30 11.37 -14.90
N ILE A 361 -9.61 11.58 -14.71
CA ILE A 361 -10.60 11.27 -15.75
C ILE A 361 -10.46 12.17 -16.98
N SER A 362 -10.05 13.44 -16.77
CA SER A 362 -9.80 14.39 -17.85
C SER A 362 -8.61 14.00 -18.75
N ARG A 363 -7.73 13.09 -18.28
CA ARG A 363 -6.64 12.48 -19.06
C ARG A 363 -6.99 11.08 -19.57
N ALA A 364 -7.64 10.27 -18.74
CA ALA A 364 -8.00 8.89 -19.07
C ALA A 364 -8.99 8.79 -20.25
N ILE A 365 -9.99 9.67 -20.29
CA ILE A 365 -10.99 9.66 -21.38
C ILE A 365 -10.34 9.99 -22.74
N PRO A 366 -9.49 11.03 -22.89
CA PRO A 366 -8.76 11.24 -24.13
C PRO A 366 -7.96 10.02 -24.61
N LEU A 367 -7.28 9.32 -23.69
CA LEU A 367 -6.56 8.08 -24.02
C LEU A 367 -7.51 6.99 -24.53
N LEU A 368 -8.64 6.78 -23.84
CA LEU A 368 -9.69 5.84 -24.28
C LEU A 368 -10.26 6.21 -25.65
N LEU A 369 -10.52 7.50 -25.89
CA LEU A 369 -11.04 7.99 -27.16
C LEU A 369 -10.04 7.76 -28.29
N ALA A 370 -8.77 8.08 -28.07
CA ALA A 370 -7.70 7.83 -29.03
C ALA A 370 -7.60 6.33 -29.38
N GLU A 371 -7.64 5.46 -28.36
CA GLU A 371 -7.68 4.01 -28.50
C GLU A 371 -8.89 3.53 -29.32
N ARG A 372 -10.11 3.93 -28.94
CA ARG A 372 -11.35 3.49 -29.60
C ARG A 372 -11.44 4.00 -31.04
N ILE A 373 -11.10 5.27 -31.29
CA ILE A 373 -11.07 5.81 -32.65
C ILE A 373 -10.08 4.99 -33.49
N HIS A 374 -8.89 4.70 -32.95
CA HIS A 374 -7.88 3.96 -33.69
C HIS A 374 -8.27 2.48 -33.92
N LEU A 375 -8.95 1.81 -33.00
CA LEU A 375 -9.27 0.38 -33.14
C LEU A 375 -10.67 0.08 -33.72
N GLN A 376 -11.60 1.01 -33.64
CA GLN A 376 -13.00 0.82 -34.03
C GLN A 376 -13.45 1.71 -35.19
N THR A 377 -12.55 2.54 -35.74
CA THR A 377 -12.84 3.32 -36.94
C THR A 377 -11.74 3.25 -37.99
N ASP A 378 -11.97 3.81 -39.18
CA ASP A 378 -10.95 3.99 -40.23
C ASP A 378 -10.08 5.25 -40.02
N ALA A 379 -10.29 6.01 -38.95
CA ALA A 379 -9.52 7.18 -38.56
C ALA A 379 -8.39 6.85 -37.55
N THR A 380 -7.45 7.77 -37.41
CA THR A 380 -6.39 7.75 -36.39
C THR A 380 -6.80 8.65 -35.23
N GLY A 381 -6.89 8.09 -34.02
CA GLY A 381 -7.09 8.87 -32.80
C GLY A 381 -5.78 9.29 -32.16
N ILE A 382 -5.70 10.50 -31.61
CA ILE A 382 -4.50 11.05 -30.95
C ILE A 382 -4.93 11.75 -29.66
N ALA A 383 -4.49 11.29 -28.49
CA ALA A 383 -4.71 12.02 -27.24
C ALA A 383 -3.64 13.10 -27.09
N LEU A 384 -4.05 14.33 -26.77
CA LEU A 384 -3.17 15.45 -26.46
C LEU A 384 -3.21 15.71 -24.96
N ILE A 385 -2.08 15.50 -24.29
CA ILE A 385 -1.97 15.61 -22.84
C ILE A 385 -0.93 16.66 -22.48
N PRO A 386 -1.31 17.76 -21.82
CA PRO A 386 -0.39 18.81 -21.42
C PRO A 386 0.47 18.39 -20.21
N TRP A 387 1.74 18.77 -20.24
CA TRP A 387 2.74 18.54 -19.21
C TRP A 387 3.40 19.86 -18.81
N ALA A 388 3.27 20.26 -17.55
CA ALA A 388 3.99 21.38 -16.96
C ALA A 388 5.41 20.93 -16.58
N GLN A 389 6.42 21.47 -17.26
CA GLN A 389 7.83 21.17 -17.02
C GLN A 389 8.21 21.41 -15.56
N ASN A 390 8.96 20.49 -14.97
CA ASN A 390 9.34 20.40 -13.57
C ASN A 390 8.23 20.00 -12.57
N PHE A 391 6.96 20.00 -12.99
CA PHE A 391 5.83 19.76 -12.09
C PHE A 391 5.06 18.46 -12.37
N GLY A 392 4.70 18.17 -13.63
CA GLY A 392 3.91 17.00 -14.01
C GLY A 392 2.75 17.33 -14.95
N PHE A 393 1.67 16.54 -14.93
CA PHE A 393 0.49 16.81 -15.77
C PHE A 393 -0.12 18.19 -15.45
N ALA A 394 -0.34 19.00 -16.49
CA ALA A 394 -1.05 20.26 -16.34
C ALA A 394 -2.57 20.01 -16.43
N VAL A 395 -3.35 20.70 -15.61
CA VAL A 395 -4.81 20.72 -15.69
C VAL A 395 -5.28 22.17 -15.74
N PHE A 396 -6.14 22.50 -16.69
CA PHE A 396 -6.59 23.86 -16.93
C PHE A 396 -7.99 24.08 -16.33
N GLY A 397 -8.10 25.12 -15.50
CA GLY A 397 -9.34 25.53 -14.83
C GLY A 397 -10.34 26.28 -15.71
N ARG A 398 -9.98 26.52 -16.99
CA ARG A 398 -10.82 27.19 -17.97
C ARG A 398 -10.82 26.41 -19.28
N PRO A 399 -11.96 26.31 -19.99
CA PRO A 399 -11.98 25.71 -21.30
C PRO A 399 -11.08 26.48 -22.26
N TYR A 400 -10.42 25.77 -23.15
CA TYR A 400 -9.74 26.41 -24.28
C TYR A 400 -10.76 27.04 -25.23
N ASP A 401 -10.41 28.20 -25.77
CA ASP A 401 -11.12 28.79 -26.91
C ASP A 401 -10.86 27.95 -28.16
N ASP A 402 -11.85 27.85 -29.06
CA ASP A 402 -11.76 26.95 -30.23
C ASP A 402 -10.55 27.30 -31.13
N GLY A 403 -10.16 28.58 -31.18
CA GLY A 403 -8.94 29.05 -31.87
C GLY A 403 -7.66 28.59 -31.20
N ASP A 404 -7.57 28.67 -29.87
CA ASP A 404 -6.39 28.25 -29.09
C ASP A 404 -6.13 26.74 -29.24
N ILE A 405 -7.20 25.92 -29.25
CA ILE A 405 -7.08 24.47 -29.50
C ILE A 405 -6.47 24.22 -30.88
N CYS A 406 -6.88 24.99 -31.90
CA CYS A 406 -6.35 24.85 -33.25
C CYS A 406 -4.88 25.26 -33.33
N ASP A 407 -4.49 26.33 -32.63
CA ASP A 407 -3.11 26.80 -32.63
C ASP A 407 -2.17 25.86 -31.88
N LEU A 408 -2.63 25.27 -30.77
CA LEU A 408 -1.92 24.17 -30.10
C LEU A 408 -1.76 22.95 -31.00
N ALA A 409 -2.82 22.59 -31.75
CA ALA A 409 -2.80 21.44 -32.64
C ALA A 409 -1.85 21.61 -33.84
N LYS A 410 -1.68 22.84 -34.34
CA LYS A 410 -0.76 23.19 -35.44
C LYS A 410 0.72 23.07 -35.08
N GLN A 411 1.06 23.00 -33.79
CA GLN A 411 2.44 22.81 -33.35
C GLN A 411 2.96 21.37 -33.55
N ASN A 412 2.08 20.43 -33.91
CA ASN A 412 2.48 19.07 -34.29
C ASN A 412 2.99 19.04 -35.75
N ASP A 413 4.01 18.21 -36.01
CA ASP A 413 4.58 18.01 -37.36
C ASP A 413 3.53 17.69 -38.43
N ARG A 414 2.48 16.94 -38.03
CA ARG A 414 1.29 16.71 -38.84
C ARG A 414 0.05 17.22 -38.08
N PRO A 415 -0.51 18.38 -38.44
CA PRO A 415 -1.69 18.89 -37.77
C PRO A 415 -2.88 17.94 -38.00
N PRO A 416 -3.70 17.69 -36.97
CA PRO A 416 -4.87 16.82 -37.09
C PRO A 416 -5.94 17.45 -38.00
N ASP A 417 -6.78 16.63 -38.63
CA ASP A 417 -7.91 17.10 -39.45
C ASP A 417 -9.03 17.70 -38.58
N PHE A 418 -9.30 17.07 -37.43
CA PHE A 418 -10.35 17.45 -36.50
C PHE A 418 -9.86 17.36 -35.06
N LEU A 419 -10.47 18.19 -34.22
CA LEU A 419 -10.17 18.33 -32.80
C LEU A 419 -11.42 18.01 -31.99
N VAL A 420 -11.24 17.26 -30.92
CA VAL A 420 -12.25 17.01 -29.89
C VAL A 420 -11.77 17.67 -28.61
N GLY A 421 -12.41 18.77 -28.21
CA GLY A 421 -12.19 19.40 -26.91
C GLY A 421 -13.06 18.74 -25.85
N LEU A 422 -12.45 18.20 -24.80
CA LEU A 422 -13.15 17.60 -23.67
C LEU A 422 -12.99 18.46 -22.41
N THR A 423 -14.10 18.93 -21.84
CA THR A 423 -14.12 19.64 -20.55
C THR A 423 -14.89 18.83 -19.53
N VAL A 424 -14.30 18.62 -18.35
CA VAL A 424 -14.98 18.02 -17.19
C VAL A 424 -15.45 19.14 -16.27
N ASP A 425 -16.74 19.38 -16.19
CA ASP A 425 -17.33 20.30 -15.23
C ASP A 425 -17.63 19.57 -13.92
N ALA A 426 -16.77 19.81 -12.92
CA ALA A 426 -16.88 19.26 -11.57
C ALA A 426 -17.33 20.33 -10.55
N THR A 427 -17.97 21.42 -11.01
CA THR A 427 -18.47 22.50 -10.16
C THR A 427 -19.74 22.12 -9.38
N GLN A 428 -20.46 21.11 -9.84
CA GLN A 428 -21.74 20.66 -9.30
C GLN A 428 -21.65 19.21 -8.76
N PRO A 429 -22.56 18.77 -7.87
CA PRO A 429 -22.61 17.40 -7.38
C PRO A 429 -22.74 16.36 -8.51
N THR A 430 -23.51 16.67 -9.55
CA THR A 430 -23.53 15.91 -10.81
C THR A 430 -22.52 16.54 -11.75
N TRP A 431 -21.52 15.77 -12.18
CA TRP A 431 -20.53 16.24 -13.14
C TRP A 431 -21.11 16.28 -14.54
N ASN A 432 -20.57 17.17 -15.38
CA ASN A 432 -20.96 17.26 -16.78
C ASN A 432 -19.73 17.25 -17.70
N PHE A 433 -19.77 16.43 -18.74
CA PHE A 433 -18.68 16.34 -19.72
C PHE A 433 -19.12 17.03 -21.01
N SER A 434 -18.47 18.15 -21.34
CA SER A 434 -18.64 18.83 -22.64
C SER A 434 -17.69 18.23 -23.66
N ILE A 435 -18.24 17.83 -24.81
CA ILE A 435 -17.50 17.25 -25.93
C ILE A 435 -17.74 18.14 -27.15
N ARG A 436 -16.72 18.90 -27.55
CA ARG A 436 -16.77 19.84 -28.69
C ARG A 436 -15.99 19.28 -29.87
N LEU A 437 -16.63 19.13 -31.03
CA LEU A 437 -15.97 18.76 -32.28
C LEU A 437 -15.68 20.02 -33.11
N VAL A 438 -14.42 20.22 -33.45
CA VAL A 438 -13.91 21.39 -34.18
C VAL A 438 -13.14 20.92 -35.41
N ARG A 439 -13.30 21.61 -36.54
CA ARG A 439 -12.47 21.38 -37.74
C ARG A 439 -11.18 22.17 -37.61
N ALA A 440 -10.03 21.49 -37.70
CA ALA A 440 -8.74 22.12 -37.43
C ALA A 440 -8.32 23.16 -38.49
N ALA A 441 -8.81 23.01 -39.72
CA ALA A 441 -8.42 23.88 -40.84
C ALA A 441 -8.89 25.34 -40.67
N ASP A 442 -10.03 25.57 -40.03
CA ASP A 442 -10.66 26.89 -39.91
C ASP A 442 -11.19 27.21 -38.50
N GLY A 443 -11.00 26.30 -37.53
CA GLY A 443 -11.43 26.49 -36.15
C GLY A 443 -12.95 26.50 -35.96
N ILE A 444 -13.72 26.06 -36.97
CA ILE A 444 -15.17 26.06 -36.87
C ILE A 444 -15.64 24.90 -36.01
N ARG A 445 -16.38 25.22 -34.94
CA ARG A 445 -17.10 24.25 -34.12
C ARG A 445 -18.28 23.66 -34.89
N ILE A 446 -18.24 22.35 -35.08
CA ILE A 446 -19.24 21.59 -35.86
C ILE A 446 -20.42 21.19 -34.99
N VAL A 447 -20.14 20.68 -33.79
CA VAL A 447 -21.15 20.22 -32.84
C VAL A 447 -20.57 20.21 -31.42
N GLU A 448 -21.43 20.39 -30.43
CA GLU A 448 -21.12 20.22 -29.01
C GLU A 448 -22.19 19.33 -28.37
N MET A 449 -21.74 18.38 -27.54
CA MET A 449 -22.59 17.48 -26.78
C MET A 449 -22.21 17.54 -25.30
N GLN A 450 -23.16 17.18 -24.42
CA GLN A 450 -22.99 17.21 -22.98
C GLN A 450 -23.42 15.87 -22.39
N VAL A 451 -22.66 15.36 -21.42
CA VAL A 451 -22.94 14.08 -20.73
C VAL A 451 -22.91 14.31 -19.23
N ALA A 452 -24.08 14.25 -18.59
CA ALA A 452 -24.17 14.26 -17.14
C ALA A 452 -23.78 12.89 -16.54
N SER A 453 -23.05 12.91 -15.43
CA SER A 453 -22.65 11.72 -14.67
C SER A 453 -22.59 11.96 -13.17
N ASP A 454 -22.83 10.90 -12.41
CA ASP A 454 -22.49 10.84 -10.99
C ASP A 454 -20.96 10.70 -10.83
N PRO A 455 -20.27 11.53 -10.03
CA PRO A 455 -18.85 11.37 -9.75
C PRO A 455 -18.51 10.07 -8.98
N GLN A 456 -19.48 9.40 -8.38
CA GLN A 456 -19.29 8.09 -7.75
C GLN A 456 -19.36 6.93 -8.75
N ASP A 457 -19.92 7.15 -9.95
CA ASP A 457 -19.96 6.16 -11.04
C ASP A 457 -19.44 6.76 -12.35
N LEU A 458 -18.11 6.96 -12.38
CA LEU A 458 -17.40 7.46 -13.56
C LEU A 458 -17.28 6.40 -14.67
N SER A 459 -17.67 5.14 -14.42
CA SER A 459 -17.65 4.08 -15.44
C SER A 459 -18.61 4.43 -16.56
N LEU A 460 -19.85 4.78 -16.20
CA LEU A 460 -20.90 5.13 -17.15
C LEU A 460 -20.55 6.41 -17.94
N ALA A 461 -19.89 7.38 -17.30
CA ALA A 461 -19.43 8.60 -17.95
C ALA A 461 -18.52 8.30 -19.14
N GLY A 462 -17.46 7.53 -18.91
CA GLY A 462 -16.46 7.24 -19.95
C GLY A 462 -17.04 6.43 -21.10
N GLU A 463 -17.93 5.47 -20.83
CA GLU A 463 -18.61 4.68 -21.88
C GLU A 463 -19.49 5.58 -22.75
N ARG A 464 -20.31 6.45 -22.15
CA ARG A 464 -21.22 7.36 -22.85
C ARG A 464 -20.47 8.45 -23.64
N VAL A 465 -19.42 9.03 -23.05
CA VAL A 465 -18.57 10.01 -23.75
C VAL A 465 -17.93 9.37 -24.99
N ALA A 466 -17.44 8.14 -24.88
CA ALA A 466 -16.87 7.41 -26.01
C ALA A 466 -17.90 7.10 -27.11
N GLU A 467 -19.09 6.63 -26.73
CA GLU A 467 -20.18 6.35 -27.67
C GLU A 467 -20.62 7.62 -28.42
N ILE A 468 -20.88 8.71 -27.68
CA ILE A 468 -21.29 9.99 -28.27
C ILE A 468 -20.21 10.54 -29.19
N THR A 469 -18.94 10.48 -28.79
CA THR A 469 -17.83 10.94 -29.63
C THR A 469 -17.78 10.16 -30.94
N GLN A 470 -17.89 8.84 -30.89
CA GLN A 470 -17.91 8.01 -32.09
C GLN A 470 -19.09 8.36 -33.01
N LEU A 471 -20.30 8.55 -32.45
CA LEU A 471 -21.47 8.97 -33.23
C LEU A 471 -21.27 10.34 -33.90
N MET A 472 -20.67 11.30 -33.21
CA MET A 472 -20.34 12.61 -33.79
C MET A 472 -19.37 12.48 -34.97
N LEU A 473 -18.31 11.67 -34.82
CA LEU A 473 -17.31 11.47 -35.88
C LEU A 473 -17.92 10.79 -37.11
N VAL A 474 -18.76 9.76 -36.92
CA VAL A 474 -19.45 9.10 -38.04
C VAL A 474 -20.36 10.07 -38.77
N LYS A 475 -21.16 10.84 -38.02
CA LYS A 475 -22.17 11.75 -38.60
C LYS A 475 -21.57 12.98 -39.28
N HIS A 476 -20.55 13.58 -38.69
CA HIS A 476 -20.08 14.92 -39.07
C HIS A 476 -18.70 14.93 -39.74
N VAL A 477 -17.87 13.90 -39.54
CA VAL A 477 -16.51 13.81 -40.12
C VAL A 477 -16.45 12.84 -41.30
N GLY A 478 -17.43 11.92 -41.40
CA GLY A 478 -17.44 10.88 -42.43
C GLY A 478 -16.52 9.70 -42.12
N VAL A 479 -16.16 9.53 -40.84
CA VAL A 479 -15.42 8.37 -40.33
C VAL A 479 -16.30 7.13 -40.41
N ARG A 480 -15.74 5.97 -40.80
CA ARG A 480 -16.45 4.70 -40.85
C ARG A 480 -16.08 3.84 -39.66
N THR A 481 -17.09 3.19 -39.08
CA THR A 481 -16.83 2.17 -38.06
C THR A 481 -16.24 0.93 -38.71
N ILE A 482 -15.23 0.37 -38.07
CA ILE A 482 -14.62 -0.90 -38.46
C ILE A 482 -14.82 -1.91 -37.33
N ARG A 483 -14.87 -3.18 -37.69
CA ARG A 483 -14.93 -4.25 -36.70
C ARG A 483 -13.56 -4.33 -36.00
N PRO A 484 -13.48 -4.12 -34.67
CA PRO A 484 -12.21 -4.24 -33.99
C PRO A 484 -11.71 -5.68 -33.98
N PRO A 485 -10.40 -5.90 -33.73
CA PRO A 485 -9.84 -7.23 -33.53
C PRO A 485 -10.55 -7.99 -32.40
N LYS A 486 -10.67 -9.33 -32.50
CA LYS A 486 -11.42 -10.14 -31.51
C LYS A 486 -10.87 -10.05 -30.08
N TRP A 487 -9.57 -9.84 -29.94
CA TRP A 487 -8.89 -9.69 -28.65
C TRP A 487 -9.17 -8.33 -27.99
N TYR A 488 -9.66 -7.34 -28.74
CA TYR A 488 -9.94 -6.02 -28.21
C TYR A 488 -11.30 -6.01 -27.51
N ARG A 489 -11.25 -6.20 -26.19
CA ARG A 489 -12.41 -6.23 -25.30
C ARG A 489 -12.18 -5.28 -24.14
N THR A 490 -12.71 -4.06 -24.23
CA THR A 490 -12.69 -3.14 -23.08
C THR A 490 -13.52 -3.75 -21.95
N PRO A 491 -13.07 -3.66 -20.68
CA PRO A 491 -13.90 -4.04 -19.54
C PRO A 491 -15.23 -3.28 -19.52
N THR A 492 -16.18 -3.73 -18.70
CA THR A 492 -17.52 -3.13 -18.57
C THR A 492 -17.89 -3.00 -17.10
N GLY A 493 -18.83 -2.11 -16.78
CA GLY A 493 -19.28 -1.93 -15.39
C GLY A 493 -18.15 -1.42 -14.49
N PRO A 494 -18.04 -1.87 -13.22
CA PRO A 494 -17.04 -1.36 -12.28
C PRO A 494 -15.58 -1.50 -12.76
N ASP A 495 -15.27 -2.55 -13.53
CA ASP A 495 -13.93 -2.77 -14.08
C ASP A 495 -13.56 -1.77 -15.19
N PHE A 496 -14.54 -1.10 -15.79
CA PHE A 496 -14.27 -0.08 -16.80
C PHE A 496 -13.65 1.17 -16.19
N PHE A 497 -14.12 1.61 -15.02
CA PHE A 497 -13.44 2.69 -14.29
C PHE A 497 -12.03 2.29 -13.87
N ASN A 498 -11.85 1.06 -13.38
CA ASN A 498 -10.51 0.55 -13.09
C ASN A 498 -9.62 0.55 -14.33
N TYR A 499 -10.13 0.18 -15.50
CA TYR A 499 -9.41 0.27 -16.77
C TYR A 499 -8.96 1.71 -17.10
N LEU A 500 -9.87 2.69 -16.99
CA LEU A 500 -9.54 4.11 -17.19
C LEU A 500 -8.44 4.57 -16.23
N LEU A 501 -8.55 4.20 -14.96
CA LEU A 501 -7.53 4.48 -13.95
C LEU A 501 -6.18 3.85 -14.32
N ARG A 502 -6.17 2.60 -14.81
CA ARG A 502 -4.93 1.93 -15.24
C ARG A 502 -4.31 2.57 -16.48
N LEU A 503 -5.10 3.11 -17.42
CA LEU A 503 -4.59 3.87 -18.56
C LEU A 503 -3.89 5.16 -18.10
N GLU A 504 -4.50 5.89 -17.18
CA GLU A 504 -3.93 7.12 -16.62
C GLU A 504 -2.65 6.87 -15.83
N GLN A 505 -2.62 5.80 -15.05
CA GLN A 505 -1.43 5.41 -14.30
C GLN A 505 -0.33 4.88 -15.21
N GLN A 506 -0.66 4.10 -16.23
CA GLN A 506 0.32 3.71 -17.24
C GLN A 506 0.90 4.95 -17.93
N LEU A 507 0.09 5.98 -18.19
CA LEU A 507 0.59 7.26 -18.71
C LEU A 507 1.60 7.87 -17.74
N ALA A 508 1.27 7.96 -16.44
CA ALA A 508 2.17 8.48 -15.42
C ALA A 508 3.53 7.74 -15.40
N VAL A 509 3.52 6.40 -15.39
CA VAL A 509 4.74 5.57 -15.44
C VAL A 509 5.51 5.79 -16.75
N THR A 510 4.81 5.91 -17.88
CA THR A 510 5.43 6.15 -19.19
C THR A 510 6.15 7.50 -19.22
N CYS A 511 5.53 8.56 -18.69
CA CYS A 511 6.09 9.91 -18.66
C CYS A 511 7.41 9.98 -17.88
N MET A 512 7.62 9.15 -16.85
CA MET A 512 8.88 9.09 -16.11
C MET A 512 10.08 8.60 -16.96
N ASN A 513 9.82 8.04 -18.14
CA ASN A 513 10.83 7.51 -19.04
C ASN A 513 11.05 8.38 -20.29
N LEU A 514 10.47 9.58 -20.34
CA LEU A 514 10.57 10.49 -21.47
C LEU A 514 11.53 11.63 -21.14
N ASP A 515 12.76 11.58 -21.67
CA ASP A 515 13.85 12.50 -21.33
C ASP A 515 13.54 13.99 -21.58
N PHE A 516 12.61 14.29 -22.49
CA PHE A 516 12.21 15.67 -22.80
C PHE A 516 11.19 16.24 -21.80
N LEU A 517 10.72 15.43 -20.84
CA LEU A 517 9.87 15.86 -19.75
C LEU A 517 10.74 16.01 -18.49
N GLU A 518 10.84 17.24 -18.01
CA GLU A 518 11.55 17.52 -16.76
C GLU A 518 10.61 17.43 -15.56
N GLY A 519 11.15 16.93 -14.46
CA GLY A 519 10.47 16.78 -13.17
C GLY A 519 9.20 15.93 -13.23
N GLY A 520 8.23 16.27 -12.39
CA GLY A 520 7.16 15.34 -12.06
C GLY A 520 7.64 14.22 -11.12
N GLY A 521 6.71 13.43 -10.62
CA GLY A 521 7.01 12.32 -9.74
C GLY A 521 5.97 11.23 -9.89
N LEU A 522 6.39 10.00 -9.70
CA LEU A 522 5.48 8.86 -9.67
C LEU A 522 5.04 8.62 -8.24
N ILE A 523 3.74 8.56 -8.02
CA ILE A 523 3.14 8.35 -6.70
C ILE A 523 2.32 7.07 -6.74
N GLY A 524 2.47 6.24 -5.70
CA GLY A 524 1.69 5.02 -5.50
C GLY A 524 2.10 3.88 -6.42
N GLU A 525 3.41 3.67 -6.62
CA GLU A 525 3.93 2.60 -7.49
C GLU A 525 3.37 1.21 -7.15
N HIS A 526 3.28 0.87 -5.86
CA HIS A 526 2.64 -0.36 -5.40
C HIS A 526 1.16 -0.43 -5.76
N GLU A 527 0.40 0.67 -5.61
CA GLU A 527 -1.02 0.72 -5.97
C GLU A 527 -1.23 0.60 -7.49
N ILE A 528 -0.32 1.17 -8.30
CA ILE A 528 -0.34 1.03 -9.75
C ILE A 528 -0.24 -0.45 -10.13
N LEU A 529 0.76 -1.16 -9.58
CA LEU A 529 1.02 -2.57 -9.87
C LEU A 529 -0.03 -3.52 -9.28
N ASP A 530 -0.41 -3.33 -8.01
CA ASP A 530 -1.46 -4.12 -7.37
C ASP A 530 -2.79 -3.97 -8.09
N GLY A 531 -3.21 -2.73 -8.42
CA GLY A 531 -4.50 -2.53 -9.05
C GLY A 531 -4.58 -3.03 -10.49
N ILE A 532 -3.48 -3.02 -11.27
CA ILE A 532 -3.50 -3.66 -12.61
C ILE A 532 -3.52 -5.19 -12.51
N ILE A 533 -2.85 -5.77 -11.51
CA ILE A 533 -2.93 -7.21 -11.22
C ILE A 533 -4.35 -7.57 -10.78
N HIS A 534 -4.98 -6.78 -9.90
CA HIS A 534 -6.36 -7.01 -9.46
C HIS A 534 -7.35 -6.93 -10.63
N LEU A 535 -7.17 -5.97 -11.54
CA LEU A 535 -7.96 -5.89 -12.77
C LEU A 535 -7.74 -7.11 -13.67
N CYS A 536 -6.51 -7.66 -13.74
CA CYS A 536 -6.24 -8.90 -14.45
C CYS A 536 -6.94 -10.11 -13.81
N VAL A 537 -7.10 -10.13 -12.49
CA VAL A 537 -7.81 -11.20 -11.77
C VAL A 537 -9.32 -11.07 -11.94
N SER A 538 -9.88 -9.85 -11.98
CA SER A 538 -11.31 -9.64 -12.28
C SER A 538 -11.66 -9.90 -13.74
N GLN A 539 -10.69 -9.71 -14.65
CA GLN A 539 -10.81 -9.94 -16.09
C GLN A 539 -9.84 -11.02 -16.59
N PRO A 540 -9.95 -12.28 -16.12
CA PRO A 540 -8.92 -13.31 -16.28
C PRO A 540 -8.66 -13.69 -17.75
N ASP A 541 -9.69 -13.66 -18.59
CA ASP A 541 -9.62 -14.02 -20.01
C ASP A 541 -9.41 -12.81 -20.93
N ASN A 542 -9.11 -11.62 -20.40
CA ASN A 542 -9.04 -10.39 -21.18
C ASN A 542 -7.60 -10.06 -21.63
N GLU A 543 -7.32 -10.26 -22.92
CA GLU A 543 -5.99 -9.99 -23.49
C GLU A 543 -5.59 -8.51 -23.41
N LEU A 544 -6.54 -7.59 -23.59
CA LEU A 544 -6.30 -6.15 -23.52
C LEU A 544 -5.74 -5.76 -22.15
N VAL A 545 -6.40 -6.17 -21.07
CA VAL A 545 -5.98 -5.88 -19.70
C VAL A 545 -4.60 -6.45 -19.42
N ARG A 546 -4.29 -7.64 -19.94
CA ARG A 546 -2.95 -8.23 -19.81
C ARG A 546 -1.88 -7.50 -20.61
N MET A 547 -2.21 -6.94 -21.77
CA MET A 547 -1.27 -6.10 -22.52
C MET A 547 -0.99 -4.78 -21.79
N VAL A 548 -2.01 -4.19 -21.13
CA VAL A 548 -1.81 -3.05 -20.22
C VAL A 548 -0.87 -3.43 -19.08
N LEU A 549 -1.09 -4.57 -18.41
CA LEU A 549 -0.19 -5.08 -17.36
C LEU A 549 1.25 -5.18 -17.85
N VAL A 550 1.49 -5.87 -18.97
CA VAL A 550 2.83 -6.07 -19.51
C VAL A 550 3.51 -4.74 -19.81
N GLN A 551 2.81 -3.81 -20.44
CA GLN A 551 3.40 -2.52 -20.76
C GLN A 551 3.68 -1.69 -19.50
N THR A 552 2.79 -1.72 -18.52
CA THR A 552 3.01 -1.05 -17.22
C THR A 552 4.23 -1.62 -16.50
N LEU A 553 4.37 -2.96 -16.45
CA LEU A 553 5.55 -3.61 -15.87
C LEU A 553 6.85 -3.21 -16.58
N ARG A 554 6.83 -3.16 -17.92
CA ARG A 554 7.99 -2.78 -18.72
C ARG A 554 8.42 -1.33 -18.48
N GLN A 555 7.48 -0.40 -18.40
CA GLN A 555 7.81 0.99 -18.10
C GLN A 555 8.23 1.14 -16.63
N MET A 556 7.57 0.43 -15.70
CA MET A 556 7.96 0.43 -14.28
C MET A 556 9.36 -0.14 -14.07
N LYS A 557 9.78 -1.16 -14.82
CA LYS A 557 11.15 -1.70 -14.74
C LYS A 557 12.22 -0.65 -14.97
N LYS A 558 11.96 0.29 -15.89
CA LYS A 558 12.89 1.38 -16.21
C LYS A 558 12.93 2.44 -15.12
N VAL A 559 11.79 2.68 -14.45
CA VAL A 559 11.66 3.66 -13.36
C VAL A 559 12.21 3.12 -12.04
N HIS A 560 11.76 1.94 -11.63
CA HIS A 560 12.08 1.34 -10.35
C HIS A 560 12.25 -0.19 -10.48
N PRO A 561 13.41 -0.67 -10.96
CA PRO A 561 13.63 -2.10 -11.24
C PRO A 561 13.54 -2.98 -9.98
N ALA A 562 13.97 -2.47 -8.82
CA ALA A 562 13.95 -3.21 -7.56
C ALA A 562 12.53 -3.59 -7.11
N LEU A 563 11.56 -2.69 -7.33
CA LEU A 563 10.16 -2.91 -6.98
C LEU A 563 9.57 -4.17 -7.64
N LEU A 564 9.97 -4.48 -8.88
CA LEU A 564 9.40 -5.62 -9.60
C LEU A 564 9.74 -6.98 -8.97
N ALA A 565 10.84 -7.07 -8.23
CA ALA A 565 11.20 -8.29 -7.51
C ALA A 565 10.15 -8.67 -6.45
N GLU A 566 9.42 -7.70 -5.90
CA GLU A 566 8.33 -7.91 -4.94
C GLU A 566 7.11 -8.58 -5.57
N TYR A 567 6.90 -8.38 -6.88
CA TYR A 567 5.70 -8.82 -7.61
C TYR A 567 5.86 -10.15 -8.34
N ARG A 568 7.06 -10.76 -8.33
CA ARG A 568 7.34 -12.02 -9.03
C ARG A 568 6.33 -13.12 -8.69
N GLU A 569 6.13 -13.38 -7.40
CA GLU A 569 5.23 -14.44 -6.93
C GLU A 569 3.78 -14.19 -7.34
N LYS A 570 3.29 -12.94 -7.22
CA LYS A 570 1.93 -12.57 -7.66
C LYS A 570 1.75 -12.78 -9.17
N LEU A 571 2.76 -12.44 -9.97
CA LEU A 571 2.70 -12.59 -11.44
C LEU A 571 2.79 -14.05 -11.88
N GLU A 572 3.61 -14.87 -11.21
CA GLU A 572 3.68 -16.32 -11.44
C GLU A 572 2.35 -17.01 -11.07
N LEU A 573 1.78 -16.65 -9.91
CA LEU A 573 0.46 -17.09 -9.48
C LEU A 573 -0.60 -16.74 -10.53
N LEU A 574 -0.58 -15.50 -10.99
CA LEU A 574 -1.51 -14.97 -11.99
C LEU A 574 -1.40 -15.69 -13.35
N GLN A 575 -0.21 -16.13 -13.76
CA GLN A 575 -0.03 -16.96 -14.97
C GLN A 575 -0.49 -18.41 -14.76
N ARG A 576 -0.31 -18.95 -13.56
CA ARG A 576 -0.69 -20.32 -13.22
C ARG A 576 -2.20 -20.49 -13.10
N GLU A 577 -2.88 -19.57 -12.42
CA GLU A 577 -4.33 -19.65 -12.16
C GLU A 577 -5.17 -19.14 -13.34
N HIS A 578 -4.67 -18.14 -14.07
CA HIS A 578 -5.40 -17.48 -15.15
C HIS A 578 -4.56 -17.41 -16.46
N PRO A 579 -4.19 -18.56 -17.07
CA PRO A 579 -3.39 -18.58 -18.29
C PRO A 579 -4.21 -18.14 -19.51
N LEU A 580 -3.68 -17.19 -20.29
CA LEU A 580 -4.25 -16.82 -21.58
C LEU A 580 -3.83 -17.81 -22.68
N LYS A 581 -4.76 -18.09 -23.60
CA LYS A 581 -4.55 -19.01 -24.74
C LYS A 581 -4.17 -18.25 -26.01
N GLY A 582 -3.71 -18.99 -27.03
CA GLY A 582 -3.37 -18.46 -28.34
C GLY A 582 -2.04 -17.70 -28.37
N ASP A 583 -1.72 -17.12 -29.52
CA ASP A 583 -0.40 -16.50 -29.74
C ASP A 583 -0.20 -15.22 -28.93
N ILE A 584 -1.27 -14.43 -28.74
CA ILE A 584 -1.24 -13.25 -27.86
C ILE A 584 -0.99 -13.69 -26.41
N GLY A 585 -1.64 -14.76 -25.95
CA GLY A 585 -1.40 -15.32 -24.61
C GLY A 585 0.06 -15.76 -24.40
N LYS A 586 0.66 -16.43 -25.40
CA LYS A 586 2.09 -16.80 -25.37
C LYS A 586 3.00 -15.57 -25.33
N MET A 587 2.73 -14.55 -26.14
CA MET A 587 3.49 -13.30 -26.13
C MET A 587 3.42 -12.60 -24.77
N ILE A 588 2.24 -12.56 -24.16
CA ILE A 588 2.03 -12.00 -22.82
C ILE A 588 2.86 -12.76 -21.77
N ALA A 589 2.74 -14.09 -21.73
CA ALA A 589 3.47 -14.92 -20.77
C ALA A 589 5.01 -14.77 -20.91
N ALA A 590 5.50 -14.73 -22.16
CA ALA A 590 6.91 -14.52 -22.45
C ALA A 590 7.41 -13.14 -21.99
N ASN A 591 6.63 -12.07 -22.22
CA ASN A 591 7.01 -10.72 -21.80
C ASN A 591 6.92 -10.51 -20.29
N ILE A 592 5.95 -11.14 -19.60
CA ILE A 592 5.93 -11.11 -18.12
C ILE A 592 7.20 -11.78 -17.58
N SER A 593 7.51 -12.99 -18.06
CA SER A 593 8.71 -13.72 -17.63
C SER A 593 10.00 -12.95 -17.93
N GLY A 594 10.12 -12.37 -19.14
CA GLY A 594 11.28 -11.58 -19.54
C GLY A 594 11.46 -10.29 -18.72
N THR A 595 10.35 -9.61 -18.38
CA THR A 595 10.41 -8.42 -17.52
C THR A 595 10.94 -8.77 -16.13
N MET A 596 10.63 -9.98 -15.63
CA MET A 596 11.11 -10.48 -14.34
C MET A 596 12.53 -11.09 -14.38
N SER A 597 13.18 -11.21 -15.54
CA SER A 597 14.57 -11.69 -15.61
C SER A 597 15.57 -10.55 -15.39
N ASP A 598 16.62 -10.79 -14.61
CA ASP A 598 17.68 -9.82 -14.33
C ASP A 598 18.53 -9.51 -15.58
N ASP A 599 18.49 -10.39 -16.59
CA ASP A 599 19.34 -10.36 -17.80
C ASP A 599 18.68 -9.78 -19.06
N ALA A 600 17.43 -9.28 -19.01
CA ALA A 600 16.81 -8.73 -20.22
C ALA A 600 17.46 -7.39 -20.60
N PRO A 601 18.21 -7.28 -21.72
CA PRO A 601 18.80 -6.02 -22.13
C PRO A 601 17.68 -5.01 -22.33
N VAL A 602 17.85 -3.82 -21.76
CA VAL A 602 17.10 -2.64 -22.18
C VAL A 602 17.49 -2.41 -23.64
N VAL A 603 16.71 -2.96 -24.56
CA VAL A 603 16.86 -2.64 -25.98
C VAL A 603 16.38 -1.21 -26.11
N GLU A 604 17.32 -0.27 -26.01
CA GLU A 604 17.16 1.08 -26.53
C GLU A 604 16.91 0.96 -28.03
N VAL A 605 15.64 0.93 -28.41
CA VAL A 605 15.26 1.29 -29.76
C VAL A 605 15.40 2.80 -29.81
N LYS A 606 16.52 3.27 -30.37
CA LYS A 606 16.65 4.65 -30.82
C LYS A 606 15.50 4.91 -31.79
N GLU A 607 14.56 5.77 -31.39
CA GLU A 607 13.68 6.47 -32.34
C GLU A 607 14.43 7.66 -32.93
#